data_AF-A0A0G1YXY7-F1
#
_entry.id   AF-A0A0G1YXY7-F1
#
_cell.length_a   1.000
_cell.length_b   1.000
_cell.length_c   1.000
_cell.angle_alpha   90.00
_cell.angle_beta   90.00
_cell.angle_gamma   90.00
#
_symmetry.space_group_name_H-M   'P 1'
#
loop_
_entity.id
_entity.type
_entity.pdbx_description
1 polymer ?
#
loop_
_entity_poly.entity_id
_entity_poly.type
_entity_poly.pdbx_seq_one_letter_code
_entity_poly.pdbx_strand_id
1 'polypeptide(L)'
;MVRDQGIPTLPEVGQNANEANTFVLEFPVKAPQGSIFKNDLSAIEQLEYWKTVKLNFTEHNPSATISVGEEEWVAVVAWISENWDIIGGLSFLPRESHVYRLAPYEAIDKKTYEALMKRFPQIDYSKLVIYERTDETEQAKELACAGGTCEIV
;
A
#
# COMPACT_ATOMS: atom_id res chain seq x y z
N MET A 1 -20.26 9.55 10.08
CA MET A 1 -19.59 8.94 11.25
C MET A 1 -18.21 9.51 11.49
N VAL A 2 -17.15 9.06 10.79
CA VAL A 2 -15.76 9.42 11.13
C VAL A 2 -15.46 10.92 11.07
N ARG A 3 -16.08 11.64 10.12
CA ARG A 3 -16.05 13.10 10.05
C ARG A 3 -16.66 13.76 11.30
N ASP A 4 -17.80 13.26 11.76
CA ASP A 4 -18.50 13.77 12.95
C ASP A 4 -17.72 13.47 14.24
N GLN A 5 -16.85 12.46 14.21
CA GLN A 5 -15.93 12.13 15.29
C GLN A 5 -14.61 12.93 15.23
N GLY A 6 -14.43 13.79 14.21
CA GLY A 6 -13.31 14.74 14.13
C GLY A 6 -12.11 14.29 13.29
N ILE A 7 -12.20 13.23 12.49
CA ILE A 7 -11.12 12.87 11.55
C ILE A 7 -10.99 13.98 10.50
N PRO A 8 -9.77 14.46 10.18
CA PRO A 8 -9.55 15.38 9.07
C PRO A 8 -10.11 14.84 7.75
N THR A 9 -10.97 15.62 7.10
CA THR A 9 -11.65 15.24 5.85
C THR A 9 -11.43 16.30 4.79
N LEU A 10 -10.84 15.92 3.67
CA LEU A 10 -10.60 16.80 2.52
C LEU A 10 -11.47 16.35 1.33
N PRO A 11 -12.07 17.26 0.56
CA PRO A 11 -12.71 16.88 -0.69
C PRO A 11 -11.64 16.40 -1.69
N GLU A 12 -12.03 15.45 -2.56
CA GLU A 12 -11.19 14.99 -3.67
C GLU A 12 -10.66 16.15 -4.53
N VAL A 13 -9.50 15.99 -5.14
CA VAL A 13 -8.88 17.06 -5.93
C VAL A 13 -9.82 17.50 -7.06
N GLY A 14 -10.16 18.79 -7.06
CA GLY A 14 -11.06 19.38 -8.06
C GLY A 14 -12.53 19.44 -7.64
N GLN A 15 -12.89 18.94 -6.46
CA GLN A 15 -14.26 19.06 -5.92
C GLN A 15 -14.39 20.21 -4.91
N ASN A 16 -15.52 20.92 -4.95
CA ASN A 16 -15.87 21.92 -3.94
C ASN A 16 -16.31 21.23 -2.64
N ALA A 17 -15.90 21.77 -1.49
CA ALA A 17 -16.19 21.15 -0.18
C ALA A 17 -17.70 20.97 0.12
N ASN A 18 -18.57 21.80 -0.46
CA ASN A 18 -20.02 21.74 -0.26
C ASN A 18 -20.75 20.81 -1.23
N GLU A 19 -20.09 20.39 -2.30
CA GLU A 19 -20.67 19.58 -3.40
C GLU A 19 -19.91 18.25 -3.59
N ALA A 20 -18.85 18.03 -2.81
CA ALA A 20 -18.00 16.87 -2.94
C ALA A 20 -18.76 15.59 -2.60
N ASN A 21 -18.64 14.60 -3.47
CA ASN A 21 -19.13 13.24 -3.26
C ASN A 21 -18.02 12.28 -2.84
N THR A 22 -16.75 12.67 -3.01
CA THR A 22 -15.58 11.90 -2.61
C THR A 22 -14.74 12.70 -1.61
N PHE A 23 -14.34 12.03 -0.53
CA PHE A 23 -13.53 12.63 0.53
C PHE A 23 -12.31 11.76 0.83
N VAL A 24 -11.17 12.42 1.04
CA VAL A 24 -9.92 11.83 1.52
C VAL A 24 -9.84 12.03 3.02
N LEU A 25 -9.56 10.94 3.73
CA LEU A 25 -9.37 10.90 5.18
C LEU A 25 -7.89 10.71 5.46
N GLU A 26 -7.32 11.55 6.32
CA GLU A 26 -5.90 11.48 6.67
C GLU A 26 -5.71 10.70 7.97
N PHE A 27 -4.79 9.73 7.95
CA PHE A 27 -4.44 8.91 9.12
C PHE A 27 -2.95 9.03 9.42
N PRO A 28 -2.55 9.64 10.56
CA PRO A 28 -1.15 9.67 10.97
C PRO A 28 -0.70 8.27 11.41
N VAL A 29 0.25 7.69 10.68
CA VAL A 29 0.80 6.35 10.95
C VAL A 29 2.29 6.45 11.27
N LYS A 30 2.75 5.66 12.23
CA LYS A 30 4.17 5.51 12.57
C LYS A 30 4.57 4.04 12.44
N ALA A 31 5.61 3.78 11.66
CA ALA A 31 6.19 2.45 11.55
C ALA A 31 6.85 2.00 12.87
N PRO A 32 6.94 0.68 13.12
CA PRO A 32 7.68 0.14 14.27
C PRO A 32 9.12 0.67 14.35
N GLN A 33 9.68 0.62 15.57
CA GLN A 33 11.07 1.02 15.77
C GLN A 33 12.02 0.03 15.08
N GLY A 34 12.99 0.55 14.34
CA GLY A 34 13.97 -0.26 13.61
C GLY A 34 13.47 -0.79 12.26
N SER A 35 12.31 -0.34 11.77
CA SER A 35 11.85 -0.65 10.42
C SER A 35 12.81 -0.13 9.35
N ILE A 36 12.98 -0.93 8.29
CA ILE A 36 13.64 -0.57 7.04
C ILE A 36 12.56 -0.07 6.08
N PHE A 37 12.81 1.06 5.41
CA PHE A 37 11.90 1.68 4.48
C PHE A 37 12.30 1.42 3.03
N LYS A 38 11.37 1.67 2.10
CA LYS A 38 11.57 1.55 0.65
C LYS A 38 12.85 2.24 0.16
N ASN A 39 13.17 3.41 0.72
CA ASN A 39 14.30 4.23 0.29
C ASN A 39 15.60 3.91 1.03
N ASP A 40 15.57 3.01 2.01
CA ASP A 40 16.78 2.54 2.70
C ASP A 40 17.47 1.41 1.93
N LEU A 41 16.81 0.84 0.91
CA LEU A 41 17.30 -0.29 0.13
C LEU A 41 17.57 0.10 -1.33
N SER A 42 18.75 -0.29 -1.80
CA SER A 42 19.07 -0.33 -3.22
C SER A 42 18.19 -1.34 -3.98
N ALA A 43 18.14 -1.22 -5.30
CA ALA A 43 17.43 -2.17 -6.14
C ALA A 43 18.07 -3.58 -6.04
N ILE A 44 19.40 -3.65 -5.90
CA ILE A 44 20.13 -4.91 -5.76
C ILE A 44 19.84 -5.58 -4.42
N GLU A 45 19.80 -4.83 -3.31
CA GLU A 45 19.45 -5.41 -2.00
C GLU A 45 18.02 -5.98 -2.01
N GLN A 46 17.08 -5.31 -2.66
CA GLN A 46 15.72 -5.84 -2.86
C GLN A 46 15.73 -7.15 -3.67
N LEU A 47 16.56 -7.23 -4.73
CA LEU A 47 16.68 -8.43 -5.57
C LEU A 47 17.37 -9.60 -4.85
N GLU A 48 18.41 -9.34 -4.06
CA GLU A 48 19.07 -10.37 -3.24
C GLU A 48 18.12 -10.92 -2.16
N TYR A 49 17.33 -10.05 -1.54
CA TYR A 49 16.29 -10.50 -0.62
C TYR A 49 15.22 -11.33 -1.34
N TRP A 50 14.74 -10.88 -2.51
CA TRP A 50 13.80 -11.64 -3.33
C TRP A 50 14.36 -13.02 -3.70
N LYS A 51 15.63 -13.11 -4.12
CA LYS A 51 16.31 -14.36 -4.44
C LYS A 51 16.38 -15.29 -3.24
N THR A 52 16.67 -14.76 -2.05
CA THR A 52 16.67 -15.54 -0.80
C THR A 52 15.30 -16.16 -0.56
N VAL A 53 14.22 -15.41 -0.75
CA VAL A 53 12.85 -15.95 -0.63
C VAL A 53 12.54 -16.97 -1.73
N LYS A 54 12.89 -16.66 -2.99
CA LYS A 54 12.67 -17.53 -4.14
C LYS A 54 13.32 -18.89 -3.97
N LEU A 55 14.55 -18.94 -3.45
CA LEU A 55 15.32 -20.18 -3.34
C LEU A 55 14.95 -21.02 -2.10
N ASN A 56 14.48 -20.39 -1.02
CA ASN A 56 14.32 -21.07 0.26
C ASN A 56 12.87 -21.28 0.70
N PHE A 57 11.90 -20.57 0.11
CA PHE A 57 10.51 -20.57 0.60
C PHE A 57 9.44 -20.78 -0.48
N THR A 58 9.75 -20.59 -1.76
CA THR A 58 8.73 -20.67 -2.82
C THR A 58 9.17 -21.55 -3.98
N GLU A 59 8.34 -22.52 -4.35
CA GLU A 59 8.53 -23.30 -5.58
C GLU A 59 8.12 -22.48 -6.82
N HIS A 60 7.03 -21.71 -6.69
CA HIS A 60 6.59 -20.74 -7.70
C HIS A 60 7.33 -19.39 -7.54
N ASN A 61 6.72 -18.29 -7.95
CA ASN A 61 7.33 -16.97 -7.97
C ASN A 61 6.87 -16.09 -6.79
N PRO A 62 7.79 -15.54 -5.97
CA PRO A 62 7.43 -14.52 -4.99
C PRO A 62 6.99 -13.24 -5.69
N SER A 63 5.80 -12.75 -5.38
CA SER A 63 5.34 -11.45 -5.90
C SER A 63 6.10 -10.33 -5.19
N ALA A 64 6.84 -9.54 -5.97
CA ALA A 64 7.56 -8.38 -5.49
C ALA A 64 7.64 -7.31 -6.58
N THR A 65 7.49 -6.06 -6.16
CA THR A 65 7.81 -4.89 -6.99
C THR A 65 9.12 -4.30 -6.52
N ILE A 66 10.11 -4.30 -7.41
CA ILE A 66 11.45 -3.77 -7.17
C ILE A 66 11.44 -2.28 -7.52
N SER A 67 11.78 -1.44 -6.56
CA SER A 67 11.92 0.00 -6.77
C SER A 67 13.34 0.31 -7.24
N VAL A 68 13.47 0.92 -8.42
CA VAL A 68 14.77 1.12 -9.09
C VAL A 68 15.07 2.61 -9.26
N GLY A 69 16.22 3.06 -8.77
CA GLY A 69 16.78 4.39 -9.03
C GLY A 69 17.31 4.54 -10.46
N GLU A 70 17.46 5.76 -10.95
CA GLU A 70 17.89 6.00 -12.34
C GLU A 70 19.29 5.42 -12.63
N GLU A 71 20.19 5.50 -11.65
CA GLU A 71 21.57 5.02 -11.71
C GLU A 71 21.71 3.50 -11.47
N GLU A 72 20.65 2.82 -11.03
CA GLU A 72 20.70 1.41 -10.63
C GLU A 72 20.34 0.44 -11.76
N TRP A 73 19.73 0.92 -12.84
CA TRP A 73 19.20 0.08 -13.92
C TRP A 73 20.24 -0.85 -14.54
N VAL A 74 21.47 -0.36 -14.74
CA VAL A 74 22.55 -1.17 -15.33
C VAL A 74 22.88 -2.37 -14.43
N ALA A 75 22.95 -2.14 -13.12
CA ALA A 75 23.22 -3.21 -12.16
C ALA A 75 22.05 -4.20 -12.09
N VAL A 76 20.80 -3.72 -12.12
CA VAL A 76 19.60 -4.56 -12.15
C VAL A 76 19.59 -5.49 -13.37
N VAL A 77 19.89 -4.96 -14.56
CA VAL A 77 19.94 -5.77 -15.80
C VAL A 77 21.03 -6.84 -15.74
N ALA A 78 22.21 -6.49 -15.23
CA ALA A 78 23.29 -7.46 -15.04
C ALA A 78 22.85 -8.57 -14.07
N TRP A 79 22.25 -8.20 -12.94
CA TRP A 79 21.77 -9.15 -11.94
C TRP A 79 20.71 -10.09 -12.50
N ILE A 80 19.74 -9.59 -13.25
CA ILE A 80 18.70 -10.41 -13.90
C ILE A 80 19.34 -11.43 -14.84
N SER A 81 20.34 -11.00 -15.62
CA SER A 81 21.02 -11.88 -16.59
C SER A 81 21.76 -13.03 -15.89
N GLU A 82 22.41 -12.74 -14.76
CA GLU A 82 23.11 -13.75 -13.95
C GLU A 82 22.17 -14.72 -13.22
N ASN A 83 20.92 -14.31 -13.00
CA ASN A 83 19.93 -15.07 -12.23
C ASN A 83 18.73 -15.52 -13.09
N TRP A 84 18.89 -15.56 -14.41
CA TRP A 84 17.79 -15.80 -15.35
C TRP A 84 17.00 -17.07 -15.05
N ASP A 85 17.70 -18.15 -14.69
CA ASP A 85 17.10 -19.48 -14.48
C ASP A 85 16.13 -19.55 -13.28
N ILE A 86 16.22 -18.61 -12.34
CA ILE A 86 15.36 -18.60 -11.15
C ILE A 86 14.18 -17.62 -11.25
N ILE A 87 14.14 -16.79 -12.29
CA ILE A 87 13.15 -15.72 -12.45
C ILE A 87 11.91 -16.26 -13.15
N GLY A 88 10.77 -16.28 -12.44
CA GLY A 88 9.46 -16.56 -13.04
C GLY A 88 8.74 -15.29 -13.47
N GLY A 89 8.88 -14.20 -12.71
CA GLY A 89 8.35 -12.89 -13.03
C GLY A 89 8.77 -11.84 -12.00
N LEU A 90 9.17 -10.66 -12.46
CA LEU A 90 9.53 -9.52 -11.61
C LEU A 90 8.85 -8.27 -12.13
N SER A 91 8.39 -7.42 -11.21
CA SER A 91 7.83 -6.11 -11.52
C SER A 91 8.83 -5.05 -11.10
N PHE A 92 9.07 -4.06 -11.95
CA PHE A 92 9.99 -2.95 -11.69
C PHE A 92 9.23 -1.63 -11.80
N LEU A 93 9.41 -0.75 -10.81
CA LEU A 93 8.90 0.61 -10.83
C LEU A 93 10.03 1.60 -10.55
N PRO A 94 10.06 2.78 -11.20
CA PRO A 94 10.96 3.86 -10.80
C PRO A 94 10.75 4.21 -9.32
N ARG A 95 11.86 4.44 -8.58
CA ARG A 95 11.78 4.75 -7.14
C ARG A 95 11.03 6.06 -6.89
N GLU A 96 11.18 7.03 -7.79
CA GLU A 96 10.52 8.32 -7.73
C GLU A 96 9.24 8.32 -8.58
N SER A 97 8.13 8.77 -7.98
CA SER A 97 6.89 9.06 -8.69
C SER A 97 6.37 10.44 -8.30
N HIS A 98 5.71 11.08 -9.25
CA HIS A 98 5.18 12.44 -9.19
C HIS A 98 4.45 12.82 -7.89
N VAL A 99 4.49 14.12 -7.57
CA VAL A 99 3.82 14.70 -6.40
C VAL A 99 2.32 14.78 -6.69
N TYR A 100 1.55 13.85 -6.13
CA TYR A 100 0.10 13.97 -6.04
C TYR A 100 -0.28 14.86 -4.85
N ARG A 101 -1.27 15.75 -5.02
CA ARG A 101 -1.70 16.66 -3.96
C ARG A 101 -2.33 15.94 -2.76
N LEU A 102 -3.05 14.84 -3.01
CA LEU A 102 -3.62 13.96 -1.99
C LEU A 102 -3.04 12.56 -2.19
N ALA A 103 -1.72 12.45 -2.01
CA ALA A 103 -1.04 11.17 -2.15
C ALA A 103 -1.56 10.18 -1.09
N PRO A 104 -1.80 8.89 -1.44
CA PRO A 104 -2.24 7.89 -0.47
C PRO A 104 -1.28 7.72 0.71
N TYR A 105 0.02 7.94 0.47
CA TYR A 105 1.05 7.98 1.49
C TYR A 105 1.89 9.26 1.32
N GLU A 106 2.01 10.02 2.39
CA GLU A 106 2.85 11.21 2.45
C GLU A 106 3.89 11.04 3.57
N ALA A 107 5.16 11.19 3.23
CA ALA A 107 6.23 11.17 4.22
C ALA A 107 6.23 12.49 5.00
N ILE A 108 6.05 12.41 6.31
CA ILE A 108 6.01 13.56 7.21
C ILE A 108 7.13 13.49 8.25
N ASP A 109 7.54 14.65 8.76
CA ASP A 109 8.50 14.70 9.85
C ASP A 109 7.87 14.33 11.21
N LYS A 110 8.73 14.04 12.19
CA LYS A 110 8.33 13.67 13.55
C LYS A 110 7.45 14.75 14.21
N LYS A 111 7.76 16.03 14.01
CA LYS A 111 7.04 17.15 14.63
C LYS A 111 5.60 17.23 14.10
N THR A 112 5.43 17.02 12.81
CA THR A 112 4.14 16.99 12.11
C THR A 112 3.32 15.79 12.57
N TYR A 113 3.93 14.61 12.63
CA TYR A 113 3.28 13.42 13.19
C TYR A 113 2.78 13.65 14.62
N GLU A 114 3.63 14.19 15.51
CA GLU A 114 3.26 14.47 16.89
C GLU A 114 2.11 15.49 16.99
N ALA A 115 2.12 16.52 16.15
CA ALA A 115 1.05 17.52 16.10
C ALA A 115 -0.28 16.93 15.60
N LEU A 116 -0.24 16.07 14.57
CA LEU A 116 -1.41 15.39 14.01
C LEU A 116 -1.99 14.39 15.01
N MET A 117 -1.16 13.52 15.60
CA MET A 117 -1.59 12.55 16.61
C MET A 117 -2.25 13.21 17.82
N LYS A 118 -1.80 14.39 18.22
CA LYS A 118 -2.39 15.13 19.35
C LYS A 118 -3.80 15.64 19.07
N ARG A 119 -4.14 15.83 17.79
CA ARG A 119 -5.46 16.28 17.31
C ARG A 119 -6.33 15.12 16.83
N PHE A 120 -5.71 13.98 16.50
CA PHE A 120 -6.41 12.83 15.96
C PHE A 120 -7.37 12.25 17.00
N PRO A 121 -8.67 12.11 16.68
CA PRO A 121 -9.65 11.68 17.65
C PRO A 121 -9.54 10.17 17.94
N GLN A 122 -10.01 9.77 19.12
CA GLN A 122 -10.31 8.37 19.38
C GLN A 122 -11.65 8.02 18.71
N ILE A 123 -11.62 7.06 17.78
CA ILE A 123 -12.82 6.63 17.06
C ILE A 123 -13.61 5.66 17.95
N ASP A 124 -14.86 6.03 18.23
CA ASP A 124 -15.86 5.19 18.87
C ASP A 124 -16.70 4.48 17.80
N TYR A 125 -16.34 3.22 17.53
CA TYR A 125 -17.07 2.38 16.57
C TYR A 125 -18.45 1.94 17.07
N SER A 126 -18.78 2.08 18.37
CA SER A 126 -20.12 1.75 18.86
C SER A 126 -21.20 2.68 18.26
N LYS A 127 -20.81 3.89 17.83
CA LYS A 127 -21.68 4.84 17.13
C LYS A 127 -21.99 4.44 15.69
N LEU A 128 -21.33 3.40 15.14
CA LEU A 128 -21.57 2.95 13.77
C LEU A 128 -23.05 2.58 13.54
N VAL A 129 -23.71 2.00 14.55
CA VAL A 129 -25.14 1.63 14.53
C VAL A 129 -26.09 2.80 14.24
N ILE A 130 -25.65 4.04 14.45
CA ILE A 130 -26.45 5.25 14.15
C ILE A 130 -26.47 5.51 12.62
N TYR A 131 -25.38 5.14 11.94
CA TYR A 131 -25.16 5.42 10.51
C TYR A 131 -25.49 4.20 9.64
N GLU A 132 -25.11 3.01 10.09
CA GLU A 132 -25.36 1.75 9.41
C GLU A 132 -26.75 1.23 9.79
N ARG A 133 -27.74 1.50 8.93
CA ARG A 133 -29.14 1.07 9.14
C ARG A 133 -29.41 -0.34 8.64
N THR A 134 -28.62 -0.76 7.65
CA THR A 134 -28.71 -2.07 7.02
C THR A 134 -27.28 -2.52 6.77
N ASP A 135 -27.00 -3.79 7.00
CA ASP A 135 -25.75 -4.40 6.60
C ASP A 135 -25.72 -4.49 5.07
N GLU A 136 -24.84 -3.70 4.45
CA GLU A 136 -24.57 -3.74 3.00
C GLU A 136 -23.32 -4.57 2.69
N THR A 137 -22.82 -5.36 3.64
CA THR A 137 -21.70 -6.28 3.43
C THR A 137 -22.12 -7.38 2.49
N GLU A 138 -21.93 -7.17 1.19
CA GLU A 138 -21.92 -8.25 0.23
C GLU A 138 -20.63 -9.04 0.42
N GLN A 139 -20.70 -10.17 1.12
CA GLN A 139 -19.66 -11.20 1.00
C GLN A 139 -19.71 -11.75 -0.42
N ALA A 140 -19.06 -11.06 -1.35
CA ALA A 140 -18.73 -11.61 -2.66
C ALA A 140 -17.87 -12.85 -2.39
N LYS A 141 -18.51 -14.02 -2.37
CA LYS A 141 -17.80 -15.29 -2.38
C LYS A 141 -17.14 -15.40 -3.74
N GLU A 142 -15.93 -14.85 -3.87
CA GLU A 142 -15.07 -15.28 -4.97
C GLU A 142 -14.82 -16.76 -4.76
N LEU A 143 -15.34 -17.58 -5.67
CA LEU A 143 -14.92 -18.97 -5.77
C LEU A 143 -13.41 -18.93 -6.03
N ALA A 144 -12.61 -19.30 -5.02
CA ALA A 144 -11.25 -19.71 -5.28
C ALA A 144 -11.34 -20.85 -6.28
N CYS A 145 -10.85 -20.64 -7.51
CA CYS A 145 -10.80 -21.66 -8.55
C CYS A 145 -9.92 -22.83 -8.07
N ALA A 146 -10.52 -23.72 -7.28
CA ALA A 146 -9.99 -25.02 -6.95
C ALA A 146 -10.27 -25.93 -8.15
N GLY A 147 -9.34 -25.96 -9.10
CA GLY A 147 -9.13 -27.08 -10.00
C GLY A 147 -10.36 -27.80 -10.55
N GLY A 148 -11.18 -27.11 -11.36
CA GLY A 148 -11.89 -27.77 -12.47
C GLY A 148 -13.37 -28.12 -12.32
N THR A 149 -14.08 -27.66 -11.28
CA THR A 149 -15.55 -27.84 -11.22
C THR A 149 -16.26 -26.60 -10.66
N CYS A 150 -16.62 -25.67 -11.54
CA CYS A 150 -17.67 -24.70 -11.26
C CYS A 150 -19.02 -25.35 -11.57
N GLU A 151 -19.66 -25.96 -10.57
CA GLU A 151 -21.09 -26.28 -10.70
C GLU A 151 -21.92 -25.03 -10.44
N ILE A 152 -22.78 -24.71 -11.40
CA ILE A 152 -23.76 -23.62 -11.33
C ILE A 152 -24.97 -24.13 -10.56
N VAL A 153 -25.31 -23.48 -9.46
CA VAL A 153 -26.70 -23.36 -8.98
C VAL A 153 -26.93 -21.93 -8.51
#